data_AF-A0A8T5NF42-F1
#
_entry.id   AF-A0A8T5NF42-F1
#
_cell.length_a   1.000
_cell.length_b   1.000
_cell.length_c   1.000
_cell.angle_alpha   90.00
_cell.angle_beta   90.00
_cell.angle_gamma   90.00
#
_symmetry.space_group_name_H-M   'P 1'
#
loop_
_entity.id
_entity.type
_entity.pdbx_description
1 polymer ?
#
loop_
_entity_poly.entity_id
_entity_poly.type
_entity_poly.pdbx_seq_one_letter_code
_entity_poly.pdbx_strand_id
1 'polypeptide(L)' 'MIDLHTHSTFSDGELIPSELVRRAVVKGYKAIAITDHADFTNIEHILSCMKNIKSLEDDYDI' A
#
# COMPACT_ATOMS: atom_id res chain seq x y z
N MET A 1 -2.18 -17.81 5.10
CA MET A 1 -1.46 -17.53 3.82
C MET A 1 -0.78 -16.17 3.92
N ILE A 2 0.36 -15.96 3.26
CA ILE A 2 1.05 -14.66 3.16
C ILE A 2 1.22 -14.37 1.67
N ASP A 3 0.89 -13.16 1.23
CA ASP A 3 0.99 -12.74 -0.17
C ASP A 3 1.77 -11.42 -0.28
N LEU A 4 2.94 -11.48 -0.89
CA LEU A 4 3.88 -10.36 -0.90
C LEU A 4 3.87 -9.58 -2.22
N HIS A 5 2.88 -9.82 -3.08
CA HIS A 5 2.81 -9.20 -4.39
C HIS A 5 1.35 -8.88 -4.74
N THR A 6 0.86 -7.75 -4.24
CA THR A 6 -0.52 -7.31 -4.49
C THR A 6 -0.57 -5.86 -4.93
N HIS A 7 -1.49 -5.57 -5.86
CA HIS A 7 -1.61 -4.28 -6.50
C HIS A 7 -2.95 -3.64 -6.11
N SER A 8 -2.96 -2.32 -5.99
CA SER A 8 -4.13 -1.50 -5.71
C SER A 8 -4.52 -0.67 -6.94
N THR A 9 -5.56 0.16 -6.80
CA THR A 9 -5.95 1.13 -7.84
C THR A 9 -4.91 2.22 -8.11
N PHE A 10 -3.83 2.29 -7.32
CA PHE A 10 -2.67 3.14 -7.65
C PHE A 10 -1.79 2.56 -8.77
N SER A 11 -2.06 1.32 -9.19
CA SER A 11 -1.48 0.69 -10.38
C SER A 11 -2.57 0.02 -11.22
N ASP A 12 -2.45 -1.28 -11.50
CA ASP A 12 -3.40 -2.09 -12.27
C ASP A 12 -4.29 -2.99 -11.38
N GLY A 13 -4.29 -2.76 -10.06
CA GLY A 13 -5.17 -3.45 -9.12
C GLY A 13 -6.60 -2.91 -9.11
N GLU A 14 -7.55 -3.76 -8.75
CA GLU A 14 -8.99 -3.43 -8.78
C GLU A 14 -9.53 -2.78 -7.50
N LEU A 15 -8.77 -2.83 -6.39
CA LEU A 15 -9.24 -2.41 -5.07
C LEU A 15 -8.36 -1.28 -4.53
N ILE A 16 -8.97 -0.30 -3.85
CA ILE A 16 -8.16 0.69 -3.12
C ILE A 16 -7.41 -0.02 -1.96
N PRO A 17 -6.30 0.55 -1.43
CA PRO A 17 -5.51 -0.12 -0.39
C PRO A 17 -6.31 -0.64 0.81
N SER A 18 -7.27 0.14 1.30
CA SER A 18 -8.12 -0.26 2.44
C SER A 18 -9.06 -1.42 2.11
N GLU A 19 -9.62 -1.47 0.91
CA GLU A 19 -10.45 -2.58 0.42
C GLU A 19 -9.62 -3.85 0.21
N LEU A 20 -8.40 -3.71 -0.31
CA LEU A 20 -7.47 -4.81 -0.52
C LEU A 20 -7.08 -5.47 0.82
N VAL A 21 -6.73 -4.66 1.82
CA VAL A 21 -6.47 -5.12 3.19
C VAL A 21 -7.71 -5.78 3.79
N ARG A 22 -8.90 -5.16 3.66
CA ARG A 22 -10.15 -5.73 4.17
C ARG A 22 -10.45 -7.10 3.55
N ARG A 23 -10.26 -7.25 2.24
CA ARG A 23 -10.43 -8.53 1.53
C ARG A 23 -9.46 -9.59 2.04
N ALA A 24 -8.20 -9.23 2.26
CA ALA A 24 -7.18 -10.15 2.78
C ALA A 24 -7.55 -10.67 4.19
N VAL A 25 -8.04 -9.79 5.07
CA VAL A 25 -8.54 -10.16 6.40
C VAL A 25 -9.72 -11.15 6.30
N VAL A 26 -10.73 -10.83 5.48
CA VAL A 26 -11.91 -11.70 5.30
C VAL A 26 -11.52 -13.08 4.73
N LYS A 27 -10.49 -13.14 3.87
CA LYS A 27 -9.97 -14.41 3.32
C LYS A 27 -8.99 -15.15 4.23
N GLY A 28 -8.71 -14.66 5.45
CA GLY A 28 -7.83 -15.33 6.41
C GLY A 28 -6.33 -15.26 6.07
N TYR A 29 -5.89 -14.20 5.38
CA TYR A 29 -4.47 -13.97 5.15
C TYR A 29 -3.81 -13.50 6.46
N LYS A 30 -2.58 -13.95 6.70
CA LYS A 30 -1.77 -13.56 7.85
C LYS A 30 -1.09 -12.20 7.60
N ALA A 31 -0.67 -11.95 6.36
CA ALA A 31 -0.06 -10.70 5.94
C ALA A 31 -0.23 -10.53 4.42
N ILE A 32 -0.25 -9.28 3.99
CA ILE A 32 -0.10 -8.91 2.59
C ILE A 32 0.94 -7.79 2.44
N ALA A 33 1.58 -7.69 1.27
CA ALA A 33 2.33 -6.51 0.88
C ALA A 33 1.66 -5.83 -0.32
N ILE A 34 1.57 -4.49 -0.29
CA ILE A 34 1.10 -3.68 -1.40
C ILE A 34 2.33 -3.22 -2.18
N THR A 35 2.42 -3.61 -3.46
CA THR A 35 3.59 -3.46 -4.33
C THR A 35 3.20 -2.81 -5.64
N ASP A 36 2.57 -1.63 -5.56
CA ASP A 36 2.15 -0.87 -6.75
C ASP A 36 3.33 -0.44 -7.63
N HIS A 37 3.05 -0.24 -8.92
CA HIS A 37 4.02 0.19 -9.91
C HIS A 37 4.55 1.61 -9.65
N ALA A 38 5.87 1.77 -9.76
CA ALA A 38 6.54 3.06 -9.65
C ALA A 38 7.49 3.26 -10.83
N ASP A 39 7.39 4.42 -11.48
CA ASP A 39 8.30 4.86 -12.53
C ASP A 39 8.37 6.41 -12.58
N PHE A 40 9.09 6.96 -13.56
CA PHE A 40 9.26 8.41 -13.68
C PHE A 40 7.96 9.19 -13.93
N THR A 41 6.87 8.54 -14.34
CA THR A 41 5.56 9.18 -14.55
C THR A 41 4.82 9.47 -13.25
N ASN A 42 5.12 8.74 -12.17
CA ASN A 42 4.43 8.87 -10.88
C ASN A 42 5.36 9.11 -9.67
N ILE A 43 6.68 9.11 -9.86
CA ILE A 43 7.66 9.21 -8.76
C ILE A 43 7.51 10.48 -7.92
N GLU A 44 7.17 11.62 -8.52
CA GLU A 44 6.97 12.88 -7.79
C GLU A 44 5.78 12.79 -6.83
N HIS A 45 4.69 12.17 -7.27
CA HIS A 45 3.52 11.93 -6.45
C HIS A 45 3.86 11.03 -5.27
N ILE A 46 4.54 9.90 -5.53
CA ILE A 46 4.99 8.96 -4.50
C ILE A 46 5.86 9.68 -3.45
N LEU A 47 6.86 10.44 -3.88
CA LEU A 47 7.75 11.20 -2.97
C LEU A 47 7.00 12.26 -2.16
N SER A 48 5.93 12.85 -2.71
CA SER A 48 5.10 13.79 -1.96
C SER A 48 4.35 13.12 -0.80
N CYS A 49 3.82 11.92 -1.03
CA CYS A 49 3.12 11.13 -0.02
C CYS A 49 4.05 10.64 1.10
N MET A 50 5.31 10.33 0.78
CA MET A 50 6.32 9.89 1.77
C MET A 50 6.53 10.91 2.91
N LYS A 51 6.33 12.21 2.66
CA LYS A 51 6.45 13.24 3.71
C LYS A 51 5.41 13.05 4.82
N ASN A 52 4.20 12.63 4.44
CA ASN A 52 3.11 12.37 5.38
C ASN A 52 3.35 11.08 6.18
N ILE A 53 4.09 10.13 5.61
CA ILE A 53 4.48 8.91 6.32
C ILE A 53 5.46 9.25 7.44
N LYS A 54 6.43 10.13 7.17
CA LYS A 54 7.40 10.54 8.20
C LYS A 54 6.73 11.19 9.42
N SER A 55 5.71 12.02 9.23
CA SER A 55 4.94 12.55 10.35
C SER A 55 4.17 11.48 11.11
N LEU A 56 3.68 10.44 10.42
CA LEU A 56 2.98 9.33 11.07
C LEU A 56 3.96 8.43 11.85
N GLU A 57 5.18 8.24 11.36
CA GLU A 57 6.25 7.53 12.06
C GLU A 57 6.51 8.19 13.42
N ASP A 58 6.69 9.52 13.43
CA ASP A 58 6.87 10.32 14.63
C ASP A 58 5.64 10.24 15.58
N ASP A 59 4.41 10.26 15.04
CA ASP A 59 3.17 10.26 15.83
C ASP A 59 2.83 8.89 16.45
N TYR A 60 3.19 7.79 15.77
CA TYR A 60 2.83 6.43 16.16
C TYR A 60 3.98 5.65 16.83
N ASP A 61 5.15 6.28 17.02
CA ASP A 61 6.32 5.71 17.68
C ASP A 61 6.74 4.36 17.07
N ILE A 62 6.64 4.27 15.74
CA ILE A 62 6.97 3.11 14.90
C ILE A 62 8.17 3.37 14.02
#